data_AF-A0A2M8N5U0-F1
#
_entry.id   AF-A0A2M8N5U0-F1
#
_cell.length_a   1.000
_cell.length_b   1.000
_cell.length_c   1.000
_cell.angle_alpha   90.00
_cell.angle_beta   90.00
_cell.angle_gamma   90.00
#
_symmetry.space_group_name_H-M   'P 1'
#
loop_
_entity.id
_entity.type
_entity.pdbx_description
1 polymer ?
#
loop_
_entity_poly.entity_id
_entity_poly.type
_entity_poly.pdbx_seq_one_letter_code
_entity_poly.pdbx_strand_id
1 'polypeptide(L)'
;MERIARALEPYNILFLEDVMAPVYVDEIKQFSQRASIPVVGSELLMTRWQLREWFEKGVSQIAMTDVVWNGGIAETRRIANLAETYGIPLVLHNVAGPICHAVCMHLGAHIPNLFFVESVRAFYRSYFDIISDYAPMPDVDGFTTPDGAGVGVSLNDAMLNRQDLIRQVSEGDGLAMGKRSMGDHWSVEEIR
;
A
#
# COMPACT_ATOMS: atom_id res chain seq x y z
N MET A 1 -20.11 3.50 12.14
CA MET A 1 -19.31 2.28 11.97
C MET A 1 -19.80 1.09 12.80
N GLU A 2 -20.05 1.21 14.11
CA GLU A 2 -20.43 0.06 14.96
C GLU A 2 -21.67 -0.74 14.48
N ARG A 3 -22.71 -0.08 13.98
CA ARG A 3 -23.90 -0.77 13.43
C ARG A 3 -23.55 -1.61 12.19
N ILE A 4 -22.61 -1.15 11.36
CA ILE A 4 -22.15 -1.88 10.17
C ILE A 4 -21.32 -3.08 10.64
N ALA A 5 -20.36 -2.88 11.54
CA ALA A 5 -19.54 -3.95 12.10
C ALA A 5 -20.39 -5.09 12.69
N ARG A 6 -21.38 -4.76 13.54
CA ARG A 6 -22.32 -5.74 14.11
C ARG A 6 -23.12 -6.48 13.05
N ALA A 7 -23.56 -5.79 12.00
CA ALA A 7 -24.28 -6.43 10.91
C ALA A 7 -23.39 -7.39 10.09
N LEU A 8 -22.07 -7.20 10.13
CA LEU A 8 -21.09 -8.03 9.42
C LEU A 8 -20.61 -9.26 10.21
N GLU A 9 -20.85 -9.31 11.52
CA GLU A 9 -20.41 -10.42 12.40
C GLU A 9 -20.82 -11.81 11.90
N PRO A 10 -22.05 -12.04 11.40
CA PRO A 10 -22.47 -13.38 10.97
C PRO A 10 -21.72 -13.90 9.73
N TYR A 11 -21.01 -13.04 9.00
CA TYR A 11 -20.32 -13.41 7.76
C TYR A 11 -18.85 -13.78 7.97
N ASN A 12 -18.35 -13.72 9.20
CA ASN A 12 -16.95 -14.04 9.52
C ASN A 12 -15.95 -13.29 8.61
N ILE A 13 -16.19 -11.99 8.43
CA ILE A 13 -15.31 -11.12 7.64
C ILE A 13 -13.93 -11.06 8.31
N LEU A 14 -12.87 -11.11 7.49
CA LEU A 14 -11.49 -11.17 7.97
C LEU A 14 -11.06 -9.91 8.74
N PHE A 15 -11.34 -8.73 8.18
CA PHE A 15 -11.09 -7.43 8.80
C PHE A 15 -12.00 -6.34 8.23
N LEU A 16 -12.10 -5.22 8.93
CA LEU A 16 -12.70 -3.98 8.46
C LEU A 16 -11.57 -3.01 8.07
N GLU A 17 -11.56 -2.60 6.81
CA GLU A 17 -10.56 -1.69 6.25
C GLU A 17 -11.05 -0.25 6.26
N ASP A 18 -10.15 0.68 6.60
CA ASP A 18 -10.33 2.12 6.52
C ASP A 18 -11.70 2.61 6.97
N VAL A 19 -12.09 2.14 8.16
CA VAL A 19 -13.41 2.37 8.74
C VAL A 19 -13.75 3.86 8.91
N MET A 20 -12.73 4.70 9.05
CA MET A 20 -12.78 6.16 9.09
C MET A 20 -11.48 6.70 8.51
N ALA A 21 -11.47 7.98 8.12
CA ALA A 21 -10.24 8.62 7.67
C ALA A 21 -9.14 8.54 8.75
N PRO A 22 -7.88 8.25 8.39
CA PRO A 22 -6.81 7.95 9.35
C PRO A 22 -6.42 9.13 10.25
N VAL A 23 -6.90 10.34 9.94
CA VAL A 23 -6.74 11.53 10.80
C VAL A 23 -7.50 11.40 12.12
N TYR A 24 -8.52 10.53 12.21
CA TYR A 24 -9.35 10.29 13.40
C TYR A 24 -8.82 9.14 14.25
N VAL A 25 -7.55 9.25 14.67
CA VAL A 25 -6.79 8.18 15.34
C VAL A 25 -7.49 7.68 16.60
N ASP A 26 -7.98 8.58 17.44
CA ASP A 26 -8.59 8.23 18.74
C ASP A 26 -9.98 7.61 18.55
N GLU A 27 -10.74 8.08 17.56
CA GLU A 27 -12.05 7.51 17.21
C GLU A 27 -11.90 6.10 16.62
N ILE A 28 -10.91 5.88 15.76
CA ILE A 28 -10.62 4.56 15.18
C ILE A 28 -10.21 3.60 16.29
N LYS A 29 -9.36 4.03 17.22
CA LYS A 29 -8.99 3.23 18.39
C LYS A 29 -10.20 2.85 19.25
N GLN A 30 -11.08 3.81 19.57
CA GLN A 30 -12.28 3.52 20.35
C GLN A 30 -13.20 2.52 19.64
N PHE A 31 -13.32 2.65 18.31
CA PHE A 31 -14.08 1.71 17.50
C PHE A 31 -13.42 0.32 17.48
N SER A 32 -12.12 0.22 17.24
CA SER A 32 -11.41 -1.06 17.14
C SER A 32 -11.41 -1.84 18.46
N GLN A 33 -11.47 -1.16 19.61
CA GLN A 33 -11.61 -1.77 20.93
C GLN A 33 -13.02 -2.34 21.20
N ARG A 34 -14.05 -1.86 20.48
CA ARG A 34 -15.44 -2.30 20.65
C ARG A 34 -15.90 -3.26 19.55
N ALA A 35 -15.25 -3.21 18.40
CA ALA A 35 -15.54 -4.10 17.29
C ALA A 35 -15.06 -5.53 17.61
N SER A 36 -15.88 -6.51 17.25
CA SER A 36 -15.53 -7.93 17.31
C SER A 36 -14.72 -8.39 16.09
N ILE A 37 -14.82 -7.65 14.97
CA ILE A 37 -14.07 -7.88 13.73
C ILE A 37 -12.79 -7.02 13.77
N PRO A 38 -11.60 -7.59 13.46
CA PRO A 38 -10.35 -6.85 13.43
C PRO A 38 -10.40 -5.64 12.50
N VAL A 39 -9.70 -4.56 12.87
CA VAL A 39 -9.52 -3.39 12.00
C VAL A 39 -8.15 -3.44 11.35
N VAL A 40 -8.11 -3.16 10.05
CA VAL A 40 -6.88 -2.83 9.32
C VAL A 40 -6.89 -1.35 8.97
N GLY A 41 -5.73 -0.70 9.11
CA GLY A 41 -5.57 0.70 8.76
C GLY A 41 -4.10 1.10 8.71
N SER A 42 -3.69 2.05 7.88
CA SER A 42 -4.39 2.54 6.68
C SER A 42 -3.37 2.74 5.58
N GLU A 43 -3.74 2.44 4.34
CA GLU A 43 -2.92 2.68 3.14
C GLU A 43 -2.48 4.15 3.00
N LEU A 44 -3.28 5.07 3.55
CA LEU A 44 -3.08 6.52 3.46
C LEU A 44 -2.05 7.04 4.46
N LEU A 45 -1.61 6.23 5.43
CA LEU A 45 -0.57 6.63 6.36
C LEU A 45 0.80 6.55 5.68
N MET A 46 1.51 7.67 5.66
CA MET A 46 2.79 7.83 4.98
C MET A 46 3.96 7.68 5.97
N THR A 47 4.99 6.94 5.53
CA THR A 47 6.25 6.70 6.26
C THR A 47 6.10 6.01 7.62
N ARG A 48 7.21 5.50 8.18
CA ARG A 48 7.17 4.87 9.51
C ARG A 48 6.86 5.82 10.67
N TRP A 49 6.84 7.15 10.47
CA TRP A 49 6.63 8.12 11.56
C TRP A 49 5.16 8.21 11.94
N GLN A 50 4.27 8.25 10.94
CA GLN A 50 2.84 8.19 11.18
C GLN A 50 2.43 6.80 11.70
N LEU A 51 3.00 5.74 11.11
CA LEU A 51 2.77 4.36 11.53
C LEU A 51 3.25 4.12 12.97
N ARG A 52 4.37 4.73 13.40
CA ARG A 52 4.85 4.62 14.78
C ARG A 52 3.80 5.12 15.77
N GLU A 53 3.25 6.32 15.56
CA GLU A 53 2.22 6.85 16.46
C GLU A 53 0.98 5.96 16.48
N TRP A 54 0.59 5.44 15.30
CA TRP A 54 -0.51 4.50 15.15
C TRP A 54 -0.31 3.21 15.97
N PHE A 55 0.91 2.66 15.92
CA PHE A 55 1.28 1.44 16.66
C PHE A 55 1.40 1.69 18.17
N GLU A 56 2.06 2.77 18.58
CA GLU A 56 2.19 3.15 19.99
C GLU A 56 0.83 3.33 20.66
N LYS A 57 -0.14 3.88 19.92
CA LYS A 57 -1.51 4.06 20.42
C LYS A 57 -2.37 2.79 20.37
N GLY A 58 -1.95 1.76 19.64
CA GLY A 58 -2.72 0.51 19.45
C GLY A 58 -4.04 0.76 18.73
N VAL A 59 -3.99 1.48 17.60
CA VAL A 59 -5.19 1.99 16.91
C VAL A 59 -5.93 0.88 16.15
N SER A 60 -5.20 0.01 15.47
CA SER A 60 -5.75 -1.12 14.71
C SER A 60 -4.98 -2.41 15.02
N GLN A 61 -5.60 -3.56 14.75
CA GLN A 61 -4.97 -4.87 14.96
C GLN A 61 -4.03 -5.25 13.82
N ILE A 62 -4.25 -4.68 12.63
CA ILE A 62 -3.48 -4.94 11.42
C ILE A 62 -3.06 -3.59 10.84
N ALA A 63 -1.82 -3.51 10.37
CA ALA A 63 -1.30 -2.35 9.65
C ALA A 63 -1.40 -2.56 8.15
N MET A 64 -1.61 -1.48 7.39
CA MET A 64 -1.53 -1.51 5.93
C MET A 64 -0.53 -0.46 5.45
N THR A 65 0.16 -0.75 4.35
CA THR A 65 1.02 0.24 3.70
C THR A 65 1.12 0.00 2.20
N ASP A 66 1.34 1.06 1.44
CA ASP A 66 1.55 1.02 0.00
C ASP A 66 2.98 1.47 -0.35
N VAL A 67 3.74 0.61 -1.03
CA VAL A 67 5.14 0.87 -1.41
C VAL A 67 5.31 2.09 -2.32
N VAL A 68 4.33 2.41 -3.18
CA VAL A 68 4.42 3.57 -4.08
C VAL A 68 4.06 4.88 -3.38
N TRP A 69 3.37 4.84 -2.24
CA TRP A 69 2.96 6.05 -1.51
C TRP A 69 3.83 6.32 -0.29
N ASN A 70 4.27 5.28 0.42
CA ASN A 70 4.86 5.42 1.75
C ASN A 70 6.33 5.87 1.77
N GLY A 71 7.01 5.93 0.61
CA GLY A 71 8.44 6.21 0.51
C GLY A 71 9.29 5.09 -0.11
N GLY A 72 8.67 4.06 -0.69
CA GLY A 72 9.36 3.06 -1.51
C GLY A 72 9.76 1.79 -0.77
N ILE A 73 10.50 0.93 -1.47
CA ILE A 73 10.93 -0.41 -0.99
C ILE A 73 11.64 -0.32 0.37
N ALA A 74 12.59 0.61 0.48
CA ALA A 74 13.36 0.77 1.71
C ALA A 74 12.49 1.22 2.88
N GLU A 75 11.51 2.10 2.64
CA GLU A 75 10.63 2.57 3.70
C GLU A 75 9.62 1.51 4.12
N THR A 76 9.06 0.77 3.15
CA THR A 76 8.16 -0.36 3.41
C THR A 76 8.82 -1.41 4.29
N ARG A 77 10.11 -1.75 4.04
CA ARG A 77 10.87 -2.68 4.89
C ARG A 77 11.05 -2.16 6.32
N ARG A 78 11.29 -0.86 6.49
CA ARG A 78 11.41 -0.27 7.83
C ARG A 78 10.07 -0.22 8.56
N ILE A 79 8.98 0.02 7.84
CA ILE A 79 7.62 -0.06 8.39
C ILE A 79 7.32 -1.50 8.83
N ALA A 80 7.65 -2.50 8.01
CA ALA A 80 7.47 -3.92 8.35
C ALA A 80 8.22 -4.31 9.62
N ASN A 81 9.51 -3.98 9.70
CA ASN A 81 10.31 -4.22 10.91
C ASN A 81 9.77 -3.47 12.12
N LEU A 82 9.29 -2.23 11.95
CA LEU A 82 8.66 -1.48 13.03
C LEU A 82 7.39 -2.20 13.52
N ALA A 83 6.48 -2.55 12.61
CA ALA A 83 5.25 -3.27 12.94
C ALA A 83 5.53 -4.59 13.67
N GLU A 84 6.58 -5.32 13.24
CA GLU A 84 7.04 -6.55 13.89
C GLU A 84 7.41 -6.32 15.37
N THR A 85 8.06 -5.19 15.71
CA THR A 85 8.38 -4.88 17.11
C THR A 85 7.15 -4.67 18.01
N TYR A 86 6.00 -4.32 17.42
CA TYR A 86 4.72 -4.21 18.13
C TYR A 86 3.87 -5.48 18.02
N GLY A 87 4.36 -6.54 17.34
CA GLY A 87 3.59 -7.75 17.08
C GLY A 87 2.42 -7.53 16.11
N ILE A 88 2.49 -6.48 15.28
CA ILE A 88 1.41 -6.12 14.35
C ILE A 88 1.69 -6.73 12.97
N PRO A 89 0.75 -7.51 12.41
CA PRO A 89 0.85 -7.99 11.04
C PRO A 89 0.70 -6.86 10.02
N LEU A 90 1.38 -6.98 8.89
CA LEU A 90 1.37 -5.99 7.81
C LEU A 90 0.66 -6.52 6.55
N VAL A 91 -0.23 -5.71 5.99
CA VAL A 91 -0.82 -5.89 4.66
C VAL A 91 -0.15 -4.93 3.68
N LEU A 92 0.20 -5.42 2.49
CA LEU A 92 0.65 -4.59 1.38
C LEU A 92 -0.55 -4.25 0.50
N HIS A 93 -0.95 -2.98 0.51
CA HIS A 93 -1.90 -2.42 -0.44
C HIS A 93 -1.24 -2.38 -1.83
N ASN A 94 -1.97 -2.80 -2.87
CA ASN A 94 -1.39 -3.06 -4.18
C ASN A 94 -2.42 -2.92 -5.31
N VAL A 95 -2.72 -1.67 -5.63
CA VAL A 95 -3.67 -1.27 -6.70
C VAL A 95 -3.02 -0.43 -7.80
N ALA A 96 -1.69 -0.49 -7.94
CA ALA A 96 -0.96 0.30 -8.92
C ALA A 96 -0.68 -0.48 -10.23
N GLY A 97 0.54 -0.40 -10.75
CA GLY A 97 0.97 -1.05 -12.00
C GLY A 97 1.79 -2.33 -11.80
N PRO A 98 2.22 -2.98 -12.89
CA PRO A 98 2.98 -4.23 -12.86
C PRO A 98 4.30 -4.11 -12.11
N ILE A 99 4.96 -2.94 -12.17
CA ILE A 99 6.18 -2.68 -11.39
C ILE A 99 5.89 -2.69 -9.88
N CYS A 100 4.82 -2.03 -9.44
CA CYS A 100 4.41 -2.06 -8.04
C CYS A 100 4.06 -3.49 -7.62
N HIS A 101 3.28 -4.20 -8.43
CA HIS A 101 2.89 -5.57 -8.14
C HIS A 101 4.12 -6.49 -7.98
N ALA A 102 5.08 -6.42 -8.91
CA ALA A 102 6.34 -7.16 -8.83
C ALA A 102 7.14 -6.83 -7.56
N VAL A 103 7.24 -5.55 -7.22
CA VAL A 103 7.88 -5.11 -5.98
C VAL A 103 7.17 -5.66 -4.75
N CYS A 104 5.83 -5.66 -4.73
CA CYS A 104 5.04 -6.23 -3.64
C CYS A 104 5.24 -7.75 -3.52
N MET A 105 5.46 -8.48 -4.62
CA MET A 105 5.81 -9.92 -4.55
C MET A 105 7.18 -10.13 -3.88
N HIS A 106 8.19 -9.36 -4.28
CA HIS A 106 9.52 -9.41 -3.65
C HIS A 106 9.47 -9.03 -2.17
N LEU A 107 8.71 -8.00 -1.81
CA LEU A 107 8.50 -7.61 -0.41
C LEU A 107 7.73 -8.70 0.35
N GLY A 108 6.71 -9.30 -0.25
CA GLY A 108 5.94 -10.38 0.35
C GLY A 108 6.79 -11.61 0.66
N ALA A 109 7.72 -11.96 -0.23
CA ALA A 109 8.68 -13.03 0.03
C ALA A 109 9.70 -12.68 1.14
N HIS A 110 9.89 -11.39 1.45
CA HIS A 110 10.88 -10.93 2.42
C HIS A 110 10.33 -10.67 3.83
N ILE A 111 9.09 -10.19 3.94
CA ILE A 111 8.53 -9.65 5.19
C ILE A 111 7.98 -10.80 6.07
N PRO A 112 8.54 -11.04 7.26
CA PRO A 112 8.15 -12.19 8.09
C PRO A 112 6.78 -12.03 8.77
N ASN A 113 6.36 -10.81 9.08
CA ASN A 113 5.05 -10.48 9.66
C ASN A 113 4.03 -10.09 8.58
N LEU A 114 4.23 -10.51 7.34
CA LEU A 114 3.29 -10.26 6.26
C LEU A 114 2.01 -11.06 6.51
N PHE A 115 0.87 -10.40 6.36
CA PHE A 115 -0.44 -11.05 6.42
C PHE A 115 -0.98 -11.34 5.02
N PHE A 116 -1.09 -10.30 4.19
CA PHE A 116 -1.55 -10.41 2.81
C PHE A 116 -0.85 -9.40 1.91
N VAL A 117 -0.73 -9.75 0.64
CA VAL A 117 -0.49 -8.81 -0.44
C VAL A 117 -1.77 -8.73 -1.25
N GLU A 118 -2.30 -7.52 -1.42
CA GLU A 118 -3.46 -7.31 -2.26
C GLU A 118 -3.12 -7.60 -3.74
N SER A 119 -4.13 -7.99 -4.53
CA SER A 119 -4.01 -8.00 -5.97
C SER A 119 -5.35 -7.68 -6.63
N VAL A 120 -5.30 -6.94 -7.74
CA VAL A 120 -6.49 -6.60 -8.53
C VAL A 120 -6.53 -7.44 -9.80
N ARG A 121 -7.38 -8.47 -9.81
CA ARG A 121 -7.52 -9.39 -10.97
C ARG A 121 -7.79 -8.69 -12.28
N ALA A 122 -8.60 -7.63 -12.26
CA ALA A 122 -8.89 -6.87 -13.46
C ALA A 122 -7.63 -6.26 -14.08
N PHE A 123 -6.66 -5.82 -13.26
CA PHE A 123 -5.47 -5.10 -13.74
C PHE A 123 -4.50 -6.05 -14.44
N TYR A 124 -4.11 -7.14 -13.77
CA TYR A 124 -3.17 -8.09 -14.36
C TYR A 124 -3.76 -8.95 -15.48
N ARG A 125 -5.08 -8.95 -15.67
CA ARG A 125 -5.75 -9.57 -16.82
C ARG A 125 -6.04 -8.60 -17.96
N SER A 126 -5.73 -7.32 -17.82
CA SER A 126 -6.08 -6.31 -18.84
C SER A 126 -4.89 -5.52 -19.36
N TYR A 127 -4.11 -4.88 -18.50
CA TYR A 127 -3.13 -3.89 -18.95
C TYR A 127 -1.69 -4.14 -18.51
N PHE A 128 -1.43 -5.09 -17.61
CA PHE A 128 -0.06 -5.33 -17.15
C PHE A 128 0.90 -5.74 -18.29
N ASP A 129 0.46 -6.63 -19.16
CA ASP A 129 1.19 -7.09 -20.36
C ASP A 129 1.18 -6.07 -21.52
N ILE A 130 0.27 -5.10 -21.46
CA ILE A 130 0.27 -3.95 -22.36
C ILE A 130 1.40 -2.99 -21.97
N ILE A 131 1.56 -2.71 -20.67
CA ILE A 131 2.47 -1.65 -20.18
C ILE A 131 3.84 -2.18 -19.76
N SER A 132 4.02 -3.51 -19.65
CA SER A 132 5.26 -4.18 -19.27
C SER A 132 5.39 -5.54 -19.93
N ASP A 133 6.55 -6.19 -19.75
CA ASP A 133 6.77 -7.60 -20.12
C ASP A 133 6.21 -8.60 -19.10
N TYR A 134 5.40 -8.13 -18.14
CA TYR A 134 4.94 -8.93 -17.01
C TYR A 134 3.44 -9.19 -17.01
N ALA A 135 3.09 -10.47 -16.88
CA ALA A 135 1.73 -10.97 -16.82
C ALA A 135 1.61 -12.03 -15.72
N PRO A 136 1.33 -11.65 -14.46
CA PRO A 136 1.27 -12.62 -13.38
C PRO A 136 0.08 -13.55 -13.55
N MET A 137 0.32 -14.85 -13.32
CA MET A 137 -0.69 -15.89 -13.33
C MET A 137 -0.64 -16.58 -11.97
N PRO A 138 -1.55 -16.27 -11.03
CA PRO A 138 -1.58 -16.98 -9.77
C PRO A 138 -1.99 -18.45 -10.00
N ASP A 139 -1.37 -19.36 -9.25
CA ASP A 139 -1.75 -20.76 -9.19
C ASP A 139 -2.55 -21.06 -7.91
N VAL A 140 -2.62 -22.34 -7.51
CA VAL A 140 -3.34 -22.75 -6.28
C VAL A 140 -2.66 -22.28 -5.00
N ASP A 141 -1.34 -22.04 -5.05
CA ASP A 141 -0.51 -21.64 -3.91
C ASP A 141 -0.29 -20.12 -3.87
N GLY A 142 -0.66 -19.40 -4.94
CA GLY A 142 -0.76 -17.95 -4.97
C GLY A 142 0.06 -17.33 -6.10
N PHE A 143 0.68 -16.18 -5.82
CA PHE A 143 1.57 -15.50 -6.77
C PHE A 143 3.03 -15.85 -6.48
N THR A 144 3.84 -15.89 -7.53
CA THR A 144 5.29 -16.04 -7.44
C THR A 144 6.01 -14.70 -7.63
N THR A 145 7.25 -14.61 -7.14
CA THR A 145 8.13 -13.48 -7.46
C THR A 145 8.59 -13.56 -8.92
N PRO A 146 8.69 -12.43 -9.64
CA PRO A 146 9.31 -12.41 -10.97
C PRO A 146 10.78 -12.81 -10.92
N ASP A 147 11.23 -13.50 -11.96
CA ASP A 147 12.63 -13.91 -12.13
C ASP A 147 13.50 -12.76 -12.69
N GLY A 148 14.82 -12.92 -12.56
CA GLY A 148 15.80 -11.99 -13.14
C GLY A 148 16.34 -10.96 -12.14
N ALA A 149 17.15 -10.03 -12.65
CA ALA A 149 17.82 -9.02 -11.82
C ALA A 149 16.90 -7.86 -11.46
N GLY A 150 17.08 -7.31 -10.24
CA GLY A 150 16.28 -6.18 -9.77
C GLY A 150 14.85 -6.60 -9.45
N VAL A 151 13.87 -5.90 -10.03
CA VAL A 151 12.43 -6.20 -9.84
C VAL A 151 11.97 -7.37 -10.73
N GLY A 152 12.73 -7.70 -11.79
CA GLY A 152 12.38 -8.77 -12.73
C GLY A 152 11.26 -8.41 -13.73
N VAL A 153 10.97 -7.12 -13.89
CA VAL A 153 9.96 -6.59 -14.81
C VAL A 153 10.47 -5.34 -15.51
N SER A 154 10.23 -5.23 -16.81
CA SER A 154 10.59 -4.09 -17.65
C SER A 154 9.35 -3.44 -18.27
N LEU A 155 9.34 -2.12 -18.37
CA LEU A 155 8.28 -1.39 -19.06
C LEU A 155 8.32 -1.67 -20.57
N ASN A 156 7.15 -1.74 -21.18
CA ASN A 156 7.02 -1.94 -22.61
C ASN A 156 6.97 -0.58 -23.33
N ASP A 157 8.09 -0.15 -23.91
CA ASP A 157 8.17 1.13 -24.64
C ASP A 157 7.19 1.21 -25.82
N ALA A 158 6.81 0.07 -26.42
CA ALA A 158 5.84 0.05 -27.51
C ALA A 158 4.45 0.53 -27.07
N MET A 159 4.13 0.48 -25.77
CA MET A 159 2.91 1.05 -25.20
C MET A 159 2.76 2.53 -25.56
N LEU A 160 3.88 3.29 -25.60
CA LEU A 160 3.89 4.73 -25.90
C LEU A 160 3.50 5.05 -27.36
N ASN A 161 3.52 4.05 -28.24
CA ASN A 161 3.19 4.19 -29.67
C ASN A 161 1.77 3.74 -30.02
N ARG A 162 0.97 3.33 -29.02
CA ARG A 162 -0.39 2.85 -29.29
C ARG A 162 -1.30 3.99 -29.77
N GLN A 163 -2.14 3.68 -30.76
CA GLN A 163 -3.07 4.66 -31.34
C GLN A 163 -4.20 5.08 -30.39
N ASP A 164 -4.48 4.27 -29.37
CA ASP A 164 -5.48 4.53 -28.33
C ASP A 164 -4.89 5.18 -27.07
N LEU A 165 -3.60 5.53 -27.07
CA LEU A 165 -2.96 6.24 -25.96
C LEU A 165 -3.25 7.74 -26.03
N ILE A 166 -3.88 8.28 -25.00
CA ILE A 166 -3.93 9.72 -24.76
C ILE A 166 -2.77 10.08 -23.82
N ARG A 167 -1.76 10.77 -24.35
CA ARG A 167 -0.61 11.23 -23.57
C ARG A 167 -0.75 12.70 -23.22
N GLN A 168 -0.78 13.00 -21.93
CA GLN A 168 -0.60 14.35 -21.41
C GLN A 168 0.78 14.45 -20.77
N VAL A 169 1.55 15.46 -21.16
CA VAL A 169 2.86 15.74 -20.59
C VAL A 169 2.74 17.07 -19.86
N SER A 170 2.92 17.05 -18.54
CA SER A 170 2.99 18.28 -17.76
C SER A 170 4.29 19.02 -18.10
N GLU A 171 4.17 20.29 -18.47
CA GLU A 171 5.33 21.17 -18.70
C GLU A 171 5.72 21.91 -17.42
N GLY A 172 6.99 22.34 -17.37
CA GLY A 172 7.55 23.14 -16.30
C GLY A 172 8.48 22.38 -15.36
N ASP A 173 9.24 23.16 -14.61
CA ASP A 173 10.06 22.73 -13.49
C ASP A 173 9.09 22.24 -12.41
N GLY A 174 8.66 20.97 -12.46
CA GLY A 174 7.60 20.45 -11.60
C GLY A 174 7.74 20.94 -10.16
N LEU A 175 6.65 21.14 -9.42
CA LEU A 175 6.61 21.90 -8.14
C LEU A 175 7.65 21.49 -7.05
N ALA A 176 8.34 20.37 -7.23
CA ALA A 176 9.47 19.91 -6.42
C ALA A 176 10.86 20.42 -6.89
N MET A 177 10.99 21.13 -8.01
CA MET A 177 12.29 21.56 -8.51
C MET A 177 12.91 22.60 -7.56
N GLY A 178 14.11 22.30 -7.05
CA GLY A 178 14.76 23.12 -6.02
C GLY A 178 14.23 22.92 -4.59
N LYS A 179 13.13 22.18 -4.40
CA LYS A 179 12.66 21.74 -3.09
C LYS A 179 13.34 20.42 -2.73
N ARG A 180 13.96 20.34 -1.54
CA ARG A 180 14.51 19.06 -1.05
C ARG A 180 13.38 18.06 -0.85
N SER A 181 13.51 16.86 -1.39
CA SER A 181 12.59 15.77 -1.14
C SER A 181 12.64 15.39 0.35
N MET A 182 11.52 15.58 1.05
CA MET A 182 11.22 15.08 2.40
C MET A 182 12.19 15.49 3.50
N GLY A 183 11.82 16.52 4.28
CA GLY A 183 12.39 16.75 5.61
C GLY A 183 12.62 18.21 6.00
N ASP A 184 11.59 19.04 6.00
CA ASP A 184 11.44 20.02 7.08
C ASP A 184 10.02 19.92 7.64
N HIS A 185 9.88 19.14 8.71
CA HIS A 185 8.60 18.92 9.40
C HIS A 185 8.10 20.19 10.13
N TRP A 186 8.86 21.30 10.06
CA TRP A 186 8.57 22.57 10.73
C TRP A 186 8.40 23.76 9.78
N SER A 187 8.59 23.57 8.46
CA SER A 187 8.28 24.62 7.51
C SER A 187 6.76 24.71 7.33
N VAL A 188 6.14 25.68 8.00
CA VAL A 188 4.78 26.12 7.66
C VAL A 188 4.89 26.82 6.29
N GLU A 189 4.84 26.06 5.19
CA GLU A 189 4.57 26.68 3.89
C GLU A 189 3.12 27.16 3.94
N GLU A 190 2.89 28.44 3.66
CA GLU A 190 1.56 29.02 3.53
C GLU A 190 0.81 28.31 2.40
N ILE A 191 0.05 27.28 2.75
CA ILE A 191 -0.88 26.60 1.85
C ILE A 191 -2.07 27.55 1.66
N ARG A 192 -2.22 28.07 0.44
CA ARG A 192 -3.51 28.55 -0.08
C ARG A 192 -4.22 27.41 -0.80
#